data_AF-A0A1B0DIJ8-F1
#
_entry.id   AF-A0A1B0DIJ8-F1
#
_cell.length_a   1.000
_cell.length_b   1.000
_cell.length_c   1.000
_cell.angle_alpha   90.00
_cell.angle_beta   90.00
_cell.angle_gamma   90.00
#
_symmetry.space_group_name_H-M   'P 1'
#
loop_
_entity.id
_entity.type
_entity.pdbx_description
1 polymer ?
#
loop_
_entity_poly.entity_id
_entity_poly.type
_entity_poly.pdbx_seq_one_letter_code
_entity_poly.pdbx_strand_id
1 'polypeptide(L)' 'VGCGGDLPKEFSDQITSDTEILQRLHHILLEIDIIEGNLQCPETGRVFPISNGIPNMLLNEEEV' A
#
# COMPACT_ATOMS: atom_id res chain seq x y z
N VAL A 1 -12.66 2.86 -5.50
CA VAL A 1 -12.95 1.94 -4.40
C VAL A 1 -11.66 1.78 -3.62
N GLY A 2 -11.60 2.29 -2.39
CA GLY A 2 -10.44 2.15 -1.51
C GLY A 2 -10.91 1.51 -0.21
N CYS A 3 -10.23 0.47 0.24
CA CYS A 3 -10.66 -0.36 1.37
C CYS A 3 -10.33 0.24 2.75
N GLY A 4 -9.84 1.48 2.80
CA GLY A 4 -9.42 2.14 4.05
C GLY A 4 -10.50 2.99 4.73
N GLY A 5 -11.75 3.00 4.25
CA GLY A 5 -12.81 3.88 4.77
C GLY A 5 -13.16 3.67 6.24
N ASP A 6 -12.91 2.47 6.77
CA ASP A 6 -13.27 2.06 8.13
C ASP A 6 -12.06 2.01 9.09
N LEU A 7 -10.90 2.52 8.66
CA LEU A 7 -9.73 2.64 9.51
C LEU A 7 -9.73 4.00 10.26
N PRO A 8 -9.34 4.00 11.54
CA PRO A 8 -9.14 5.25 12.28
C PRO A 8 -8.05 6.09 11.61
N LYS A 9 -8.20 7.42 11.63
CA LYS A 9 -7.26 8.36 11.01
C LYS A 9 -5.93 8.47 11.76
N GLU A 10 -5.95 8.19 13.06
CA GLU A 10 -4.79 8.23 13.93
C GLU A 10 -4.70 6.93 14.69
N PHE A 11 -3.46 6.47 14.86
CA PHE A 11 -3.17 5.24 15.55
C PHE A 11 -2.54 5.55 16.92
N SER A 12 -3.15 5.09 18.02
CA SER A 12 -2.62 5.25 19.38
C SER A 12 -1.86 4.00 19.85
N ASP A 13 -0.98 4.12 20.86
CA ASP A 13 -0.19 2.98 21.35
C ASP A 13 -1.02 1.77 21.82
N GLN A 14 -2.32 1.97 22.08
CA GLN A 14 -3.25 0.96 22.57
C GLN A 14 -3.81 0.04 21.48
N ILE A 15 -3.53 0.28 20.19
CA ILE A 15 -4.08 -0.51 19.08
C ILE A 15 -3.62 -1.97 19.12
N THR A 16 -2.42 -2.21 19.65
CA THR A 16 -1.91 -3.57 19.83
C THR A 16 -2.81 -4.41 20.75
N SER A 17 -3.68 -3.78 21.54
CA SER A 17 -4.66 -4.44 22.40
C SER A 17 -6.05 -4.54 21.76
N ASP A 18 -6.32 -3.80 20.69
CA ASP A 18 -7.60 -3.81 19.99
C ASP A 18 -7.60 -4.85 18.85
N THR A 19 -8.14 -6.03 19.15
CA THR A 19 -8.16 -7.15 18.22
C THR A 19 -9.00 -6.85 16.96
N GLU A 20 -10.04 -6.02 17.06
CA GLU A 20 -10.90 -5.71 15.93
C GLU A 20 -10.15 -4.83 14.91
N ILE A 21 -9.42 -3.82 15.38
CA ILE A 21 -8.56 -2.99 14.52
C ILE A 21 -7.45 -3.83 13.90
N LEU A 22 -6.82 -4.74 14.67
CA LEU A 22 -5.77 -5.62 14.16
C LEU A 22 -6.27 -6.56 13.06
N GLN A 23 -7.48 -7.12 13.20
CA GLN A 23 -8.08 -7.97 12.15
C GLN A 23 -8.35 -7.19 10.87
N ARG A 24 -8.84 -5.94 10.97
CA ARG A 24 -9.06 -5.08 9.80
C ARG A 24 -7.77 -4.67 9.12
N LEU A 25 -6.74 -4.34 9.90
CA LEU A 25 -5.40 -4.05 9.39
C LEU A 25 -4.81 -5.26 8.67
N HIS A 26 -4.94 -6.46 9.25
CA HIS A 26 -4.52 -7.70 8.62
C HIS A 26 -5.18 -7.86 7.24
N HIS A 27 -6.50 -7.71 7.16
CA HIS A 27 -7.22 -7.78 5.89
C HIS A 27 -6.67 -6.79 4.86
N ILE A 28 -6.54 -5.52 5.23
CA ILE A 28 -6.15 -4.46 4.28
C ILE A 28 -4.70 -4.59 3.83
N LEU A 29 -3.79 -4.97 4.73
CA LEU A 29 -2.36 -5.01 4.44
C LEU A 29 -1.91 -6.33 3.79
N LEU A 30 -2.58 -7.44 4.10
CA LEU A 30 -2.10 -8.79 3.74
C LEU A 30 -3.08 -9.57 2.85
N GLU A 31 -4.36 -9.21 2.80
CA GLU A 31 -5.37 -9.93 2.02
C GLU A 31 -5.84 -9.17 0.78
N ILE A 32 -5.31 -7.97 0.54
CA ILE A 32 -5.64 -7.14 -0.64
C ILE A 32 -4.43 -7.03 -1.55
N ASP A 33 -4.58 -7.57 -2.76
CA ASP A 33 -3.55 -7.53 -3.79
C ASP A 33 -3.90 -6.54 -4.91
N ILE A 34 -2.90 -5.77 -5.36
CA ILE A 34 -3.01 -4.93 -6.55
C ILE A 34 -2.49 -5.73 -7.74
N ILE A 35 -3.38 -6.25 -8.58
CA ILE A 35 -2.99 -7.08 -9.73
C ILE A 35 -2.43 -6.21 -10.88
N GLU A 36 -3.08 -5.09 -11.17
CA GLU A 36 -2.67 -4.13 -12.20
C GLU A 36 -2.74 -2.71 -11.63
N GLY A 37 -1.70 -1.90 -11.83
CA GLY A 37 -1.65 -0.56 -11.25
C GLY A 37 -0.32 0.15 -11.46
N ASN A 38 -0.11 1.24 -10.74
CA ASN A 38 1.08 2.08 -10.82
C ASN A 38 1.44 2.61 -9.43
N LEU A 39 2.70 2.50 -9.04
CA LEU A 39 3.24 3.24 -7.89
C LEU A 39 3.87 4.53 -8.41
N GLN A 40 3.44 5.68 -7.89
CA GLN A 40 4.00 6.97 -8.28
C GLN A 40 4.86 7.52 -7.16
N CYS A 41 6.10 7.91 -7.47
CA CYS A 41 6.96 8.63 -6.53
C CYS A 41 6.39 10.05 -6.32
N PRO A 42 6.09 10.46 -5.08
CA PRO A 42 5.50 11.78 -4.81
C PRO A 42 6.48 12.94 -5.05
N GLU A 43 7.80 12.68 -4.99
CA GLU A 43 8.83 13.71 -5.14
C GLU A 43 9.20 13.95 -6.60
N THR A 44 9.36 12.88 -7.38
CA THR A 44 9.83 12.96 -8.78
C THR A 44 8.70 12.79 -9.81
N GLY A 45 7.53 12.34 -9.37
CA GLY A 45 6.39 12.01 -10.25
C GLY A 45 6.59 10.72 -11.08
N ARG A 46 7.72 10.04 -10.92
CA ARG A 46 8.06 8.80 -11.65
C ARG A 46 7.05 7.70 -11.36
N VAL A 47 6.75 6.91 -12.39
CA VAL A 47 5.78 5.82 -12.32
C VAL A 47 6.48 4.45 -12.42
N PHE A 48 6.16 3.57 -11.49
CA PHE A 48 6.58 2.17 -11.43
C PHE A 48 5.35 1.28 -11.68
N PRO A 49 5.24 0.62 -12.85
CA PRO A 49 4.07 -0.16 -13.18
C PRO A 49 4.01 -1.45 -12.36
N ILE A 50 2.79 -1.85 -12.00
CA ILE A 50 2.46 -3.15 -11.40
C ILE A 50 1.73 -3.96 -12.45
N SER A 51 2.24 -5.15 -12.77
CA SER A 51 1.59 -6.09 -13.69
C SER A 51 1.64 -7.50 -13.11
N ASN A 52 0.54 -8.24 -13.24
CA ASN A 52 0.36 -9.56 -12.63
C ASN A 52 0.70 -9.60 -11.13
N GLY A 53 0.40 -8.53 -10.40
CA GLY A 53 0.69 -8.41 -8.97
C GLY A 53 2.16 -8.12 -8.63
N ILE A 54 3.03 -7.93 -9.62
CA ILE A 54 4.47 -7.73 -9.42
C ILE A 54 4.83 -6.28 -9.77
N PRO A 55 5.28 -5.45 -8.79
CA PRO A 55 5.75 -4.10 -9.06
C PRO A 55 7.13 -4.11 -9.74
N ASN A 56 7.28 -3.34 -10.82
CA ASN A 56 8.56 -3.13 -11.49
C ASN A 56 9.24 -1.85 -10.98
N MET A 57 10.26 -2.03 -10.12
CA MET A 57 11.04 -0.94 -9.52
C MET A 57 12.42 -0.72 -10.19
N LEU A 58 12.66 -1.31 -11.37
CA LEU A 58 13.93 -1.14 -12.09
C LEU A 58 14.09 0.30 -12.58
N LEU A 59 15.31 0.81 -12.45
CA LEU A 59 15.72 2.14 -12.91
C LEU A 59 16.51 1.97 -14.21
N ASN A 60 16.27 2.83 -15.21
CA ASN A 60 17.13 2.90 -16.39
C ASN A 60 18.44 3.61 -16.01
N GLU A 61 19.51 3.33 -16.76
CA GLU A 61 20.85 3.89 -16.51
C GLU A 61 20.90 5.43 -16.57
N GLU A 62 19.95 6.04 -17.28
CA GLU A 62 19.79 7.50 -17.39
C GLU A 62 19.07 8.13 -16.19
N GLU A 63 18.55 7.30 -15.27
CA GLU A 63 17.74 7.72 -14.12
C GLU A 63 18.46 7.54 -12.77
N VAL A 64 19.79 7.39 -12.80
CA VAL A 64 20.70 7.32 -11.63
C VAL A 64 21.28 8.69 -11.28
#